data_AF-A0A7Z1N812-F1
#
_entry.id   AF-A0A7Z1N812-F1
#
_cell.length_a   1.000
_cell.length_b   1.000
_cell.length_c   1.000
_cell.angle_alpha   90.00
_cell.angle_beta   90.00
_cell.angle_gamma   90.00
#
_symmetry.space_group_name_H-M   'P 1'
#
loop_
_entity.id
_entity.type
_entity.pdbx_description
1 polymer ?
#
loop_
_entity_poly.entity_id
_entity_poly.type
_entity_poly.pdbx_seq_one_letter_code
_entity_poly.pdbx_strand_id
1 'polypeptide(L)' 'VNHVPERNYVKTPKDDIFKFEKELKRLGINATIRREQGSDIDAACGQLRAKERQVETR' A
#
# COMPACT_ATOMS: atom_id res chain seq x y z
N VAL A 1 0.76 1.24 4.23
CA VAL A 1 1.51 0.68 3.09
C VAL A 1 1.17 -0.79 2.93
N ASN A 2 1.22 -1.33 1.71
CA ASN A 2 1.09 -2.77 1.48
C ASN A 2 2.41 -3.45 1.84
N HIS A 3 2.33 -4.66 2.40
CA HIS A 3 3.52 -5.41 2.79
C HIS A 3 4.29 -5.90 1.56
N VAL A 4 5.62 -5.73 1.57
CA VAL A 4 6.55 -6.28 0.57
C VAL A 4 7.78 -6.82 1.29
N PRO A 5 8.30 -8.01 0.95
CA PRO A 5 9.41 -8.64 1.68
C PRO A 5 10.72 -7.84 1.65
N GLU A 6 10.95 -7.03 0.62
CA GLU A 6 12.20 -6.30 0.43
C GLU A 6 12.29 -5.01 1.25
N ARG A 7 11.25 -4.68 2.06
CA ARG A 7 11.21 -3.45 2.86
C ARG A 7 10.68 -3.71 4.27
N ASN A 8 11.28 -3.05 5.26
CA ASN A 8 10.90 -3.15 6.67
C ASN A 8 9.79 -2.17 7.07
N TYR A 9 8.89 -1.82 6.15
CA TYR A 9 7.78 -0.91 6.45
C TYR A 9 6.54 -1.69 6.90
N VAL A 10 5.97 -1.25 8.01
CA VAL A 10 4.71 -1.79 8.53
C VAL A 10 3.54 -0.88 8.19
N LYS A 11 2.34 -1.46 8.15
CA LYS A 11 1.12 -0.70 7.91
C LYS A 11 0.85 0.22 9.10
N THR A 12 0.71 1.52 8.82
CA THR A 12 0.32 2.53 9.80
C THR A 12 -1.04 2.17 10.44
N PRO A 13 -1.21 2.33 11.76
CA PRO A 13 -2.50 2.18 12.42
C PRO A 13 -3.58 3.07 11.78
N LYS A 14 -4.82 2.57 11.73
CA LYS A 14 -5.93 3.29 11.09
C LYS A 14 -6.16 4.67 11.69
N ASP A 15 -6.07 4.78 13.02
CA ASP A 15 -6.33 6.05 13.72
C ASP A 15 -5.36 7.15 13.31
N ASP A 16 -4.10 6.81 13.09
CA ASP A 16 -3.09 7.77 12.67
C ASP A 16 -3.25 8.17 11.20
N ILE A 17 -3.72 7.24 10.35
CA ILE A 17 -4.11 7.56 8.97
C ILE A 17 -5.27 8.56 8.96
N PHE A 18 -6.29 8.35 9.80
CA PHE A 18 -7.43 9.27 9.91
C PHE A 18 -7.05 10.63 10.48
N LYS A 19 -6.19 10.68 11.49
CA LYS A 19 -5.66 11.95 12.02
C LYS A 19 -4.93 12.74 10.93
N PHE A 20 -4.10 12.06 10.13
CA PHE A 20 -3.37 12.69 9.04
C PHE A 20 -4.30 13.22 7.94
N GLU A 21 -5.29 12.42 7.51
CA GLU A 21 -6.30 12.86 6.54
C GLU A 21 -7.08 14.08 7.05
N LYS A 22 -7.49 14.07 8.32
CA LYS A 22 -8.20 15.19 8.95
C LYS A 22 -7.36 16.46 8.96
N GLU A 23 -6.07 16.35 9.25
CA GLU A 23 -5.17 17.51 9.28
C GLU A 23 -4.96 18.11 7.89
N LEU A 24 -4.81 17.28 6.86
CA LEU A 24 -4.75 17.75 5.47
C LEU A 24 -6.04 18.48 5.08
N LYS A 25 -7.20 17.91 5.40
CA LYS A 25 -8.50 18.55 5.13
C LYS A 25 -8.66 19.87 5.89
N ARG A 26 -8.19 19.94 7.14
CA ARG A 26 -8.19 21.17 7.96
C ARG A 26 -7.37 22.30 7.30
N LEU A 27 -6.29 21.94 6.62
CA LEU A 27 -5.46 22.87 5.84
C LEU A 27 -6.04 23.20 4.46
N GLY A 28 -7.24 22.73 4.12
CA GLY A 28 -7.89 22.95 2.83
C GLY A 28 -7.37 22.04 1.71
N ILE A 29 -6.58 21.00 2.04
CA ILE A 29 -6.04 20.06 1.06
C ILE A 29 -7.03 18.93 0.85
N ASN A 30 -7.45 18.70 -0.39
CA ASN A 30 -8.30 17.57 -0.74
C ASN A 30 -7.52 16.25 -0.61
N ALA A 31 -7.93 15.39 0.31
CA ALA A 31 -7.29 14.12 0.61
C ALA A 31 -8.33 13.02 0.79
N THR A 32 -8.03 11.82 0.29
CA THR A 32 -8.88 10.63 0.44
C THR A 32 -8.04 9.41 0.82
N ILE A 33 -8.59 8.56 1.68
CA ILE A 33 -7.97 7.28 2.04
C ILE A 33 -8.42 6.23 1.03
N ARG A 34 -7.47 5.72 0.23
CA ARG A 34 -7.75 4.67 -0.75
C ARG A 34 -8.01 3.32 -0.05
N ARG A 35 -9.06 2.62 -0.49
CA ARG A 35 -9.30 1.22 -0.12
C ARG A 35 -8.24 0.31 -0.75
N GLU A 36 -7.63 -0.51 0.08
CA GLU A 36 -6.70 -1.57 -0.34
C GLU A 36 -7.48 -2.71 -1.04
N GLN A 37 -6.95 -3.19 -2.17
CA GLN A 37 -7.54 -4.25 -2.99
C GLN A 37 -6.42 -5.17 -3.50
N GLY A 38 -6.68 -6.48 -3.53
CA GLY A 38 -5.79 -7.48 -4.11
C GLY A 38 -4.57 -7.88 -3.26
N SER A 39 -4.55 -7.54 -1.97
CA SER A 39 -3.40 -7.87 -1.10
C SER A 39 -3.30 -9.35 -0.74
N ASP A 40 -4.43 -10.05 -0.76
CA ASP A 40 -4.57 -11.49 -0.59
C ASP A 40 -3.99 -12.30 -1.76
N ILE A 41 -3.87 -11.68 -2.93
CA ILE A 41 -3.37 -12.29 -4.16
C ILE A 41 -2.07 -11.62 -4.68
N ASP A 42 -1.32 -10.94 -3.81
CA ASP A 42 -0.09 -10.20 -4.16
C ASP A 42 -0.25 -9.18 -5.31
N ALA A 43 -1.47 -8.71 -5.55
CA ALA A 43 -1.81 -7.79 -6.63
C ALA A 43 -2.05 -6.35 -6.15
N ALA A 44 -1.92 -6.06 -4.86
CA ALA A 44 -2.02 -4.69 -4.38
C ALA A 44 -0.84 -3.86 -4.92
N CYS A 45 -1.01 -2.54 -4.95
CA CYS A 45 0.01 -1.65 -5.47
C CYS A 45 1.35 -1.86 -4.76
N GLY A 46 2.42 -2.07 -5.54
CA GLY A 46 3.76 -2.36 -5.04
C GLY A 46 4.08 -3.84 -4.81
N GLN A 47 3.11 -4.76 -4.91
CA GLN A 47 3.31 -6.20 -4.66
C GLN A 47 3.59 -7.03 -5.92
N LEU A 48 3.33 -6.51 -7.12
CA LEU A 48 3.61 -7.23 -8.37
C LEU A 48 5.11 -7.55 -8.47
N ARG A 49 5.42 -8.86 -8.48
CA ARG A 49 6.75 -9.43 -8.70
C ARG A 49 6.53 -10.57 -9.68
N ALA A 50 7.20 -10.55 -10.83
CA ALA A 50 7.04 -11.59 -11.84
C ALA A 50 7.73 -12.90 -11.41
N LYS A 51 7.25 -13.53 -10.33
CA LYS A 51 7.84 -14.71 -9.66
C LYS A 51 8.01 -15.89 -10.63
N GLU A 52 7.04 -16.09 -11.52
CA GLU A 52 7.03 -17.18 -12.50
C GLU A 52 7.95 -16.96 -13.71
N ARG A 53 8.47 -15.74 -13.94
CA ARG A 53 9.29 -15.43 -15.12
C ARG A 53 10.71 -16.00 -15.04
N GLN A 54 11.12 -16.52 -13.88
CA GLN A 54 12.40 -17.23 -13.73
C GLN A 54 12.43 -18.55 -14.51
N VAL A 55 11.28 -19.15 -14.82
CA VAL A 55 11.18 -20.41 -15.56
C VAL A 55 11.23 -20.17 -17.09
N GLU A 56 10.82 -18.99 -17.56
CA GLU A 56 10.73 -18.67 -18.99
C GLU A 56 12.10 -18.42 -19.66
N THR A 57 13.15 -18.16 -18.88
CA THR A 57 14.50 -17.84 -19.40
C THR A 57 15.50 -19.00 -19.31
N ARG A 58 15.04 -20.24 -19.20
CA ARG A 58 15.91 -21.43 -19.11
C ARG A 58 15.84 -22.32 -20.35
#